data_AF-A0A6L5QWY1-F1
#
_entry.id   AF-A0A6L5QWY1-F1
#
_cell.length_a   1.000
_cell.length_b   1.000
_cell.length_c   1.000
_cell.angle_alpha   90.00
_cell.angle_beta   90.00
_cell.angle_gamma   90.00
#
_symmetry.space_group_name_H-M   'P 1'
#
loop_
_entity.id
_entity.type
_entity.pdbx_description
1 polymer ?
#
loop_
_entity_poly.entity_id
_entity_poly.type
_entity_poly.pdbx_seq_one_letter_code
_entity_poly.pdbx_strand_id
1 'polypeptide(L)'
;MTTTPTTSARAAEWWRAQRTRVLWGTLIAVVAFVVIVVVARLLRGIPAVEAFIDTYPGVVPPPEGTPVGIPWWLGWQHFLNAFFLVLLVKTGLELRGRRRPPGFWTRDNTRWPRTRRAPRRLGIWLWFHLWLDALWVLVGITYVVLLFATGQWLRIVPTDWAVVPNAVSAALQYASLEWPTEDSWIVYNALQQLAYFSVVFIAAPLALVTGLRLSSIWPAEGRWASARTERMARAVHYPVMLFFLAFTFVHVVLVLSTGALRKLNQMYAARDADDWIGFAIFALSVVVMVVAWVVATPPLLKRIAAKSGRVQG
;
A
#
# COMPACT_ATOMS: atom_id res chain seq x y z
N MET A 1 -10.80 12.26 50.51
CA MET A 1 -11.75 12.22 49.39
C MET A 1 -10.99 12.44 48.09
N THR A 2 -10.75 11.39 47.31
CA THR A 2 -10.15 11.50 45.97
C THR A 2 -11.26 11.82 44.97
N THR A 3 -11.35 13.09 44.56
CA THR A 3 -12.29 13.54 43.53
C THR A 3 -11.92 12.87 42.20
N THR A 4 -12.80 12.03 41.68
CA THR A 4 -12.59 11.40 40.36
C THR A 4 -12.70 12.48 39.28
N PRO A 5 -11.72 12.63 38.38
CA PRO A 5 -11.74 13.70 37.38
C PRO A 5 -12.93 13.55 36.44
N THR A 6 -13.54 14.69 36.08
CA THR A 6 -14.69 14.77 35.18
C THR A 6 -14.32 14.26 33.78
N THR A 7 -15.32 13.81 33.01
CA THR A 7 -15.13 13.33 31.63
C THR A 7 -14.45 14.35 30.73
N SER A 8 -14.70 15.66 30.94
CA SER A 8 -14.04 16.76 30.21
C SER A 8 -12.57 16.92 30.60
N ALA A 9 -12.22 16.78 31.88
CA ALA A 9 -10.84 16.80 32.35
C ALA A 9 -10.03 15.63 31.78
N ARG A 10 -10.61 14.42 31.77
CA ARG A 10 -10.00 13.23 31.14
C ARG A 10 -9.80 13.39 29.64
N ALA A 11 -10.77 14.00 28.93
CA ALA A 11 -10.64 14.28 27.51
C ALA A 11 -9.52 15.31 27.25
N ALA A 12 -9.45 16.39 28.03
CA ALA A 12 -8.40 17.41 27.91
C ALA A 12 -7.00 16.86 28.21
N GLU A 13 -6.87 15.97 29.20
CA GLU A 13 -5.62 15.25 29.49
C GLU A 13 -5.23 14.29 28.36
N TRP A 14 -6.19 13.54 27.82
CA TRP A 14 -5.96 12.67 26.67
C TRP A 14 -5.48 13.46 25.44
N TRP A 15 -6.12 14.58 25.13
CA TRP A 15 -5.71 15.47 24.04
C TRP A 15 -4.32 16.07 24.27
N ARG A 16 -4.01 16.49 25.50
CA ARG A 16 -2.66 16.97 25.87
C ARG A 16 -1.63 15.88 25.71
N ALA A 17 -1.87 14.68 26.24
CA ALA A 17 -0.97 13.54 26.11
C ALA A 17 -0.77 13.14 24.64
N GLN A 18 -1.84 13.13 23.85
CA GLN A 18 -1.76 12.83 22.42
C GLN A 18 -0.98 13.90 21.66
N ARG A 19 -1.23 15.19 21.94
CA ARG A 19 -0.47 16.30 21.36
C ARG A 19 1.01 16.21 21.72
N THR A 20 1.33 15.95 22.98
CA THR A 20 2.72 15.78 23.43
C THR A 20 3.38 14.59 22.74
N ARG A 21 2.70 13.44 22.61
CA ARG A 21 3.22 12.28 21.87
C ARG A 21 3.45 12.56 20.40
N VAL A 22 2.51 13.25 19.74
CA VAL A 22 2.65 13.65 18.34
C VAL A 22 3.82 14.62 18.19
N LEU A 23 3.92 15.64 19.04
CA LEU A 23 5.01 16.62 18.99
C LEU A 23 6.38 15.96 19.18
N TRP A 24 6.55 15.12 20.20
CA TRP A 24 7.80 14.39 20.41
C TRP A 24 8.10 13.41 19.28
N GLY A 25 7.09 12.68 18.78
CA GLY A 25 7.24 11.79 17.63
C GLY A 25 7.67 12.54 16.37
N THR A 26 7.06 13.70 16.09
CA THR A 26 7.42 14.57 14.99
C THR A 26 8.83 15.12 15.17
N LEU A 27 9.19 15.60 16.36
CA LEU A 27 10.54 16.10 16.64
C LEU A 27 11.59 15.02 16.42
N ILE A 28 11.38 13.81 16.96
CA ILE A 28 12.29 12.67 16.76
C ILE A 28 12.41 12.33 15.28
N ALA A 29 11.31 12.29 14.53
CA ALA A 29 11.32 12.01 13.11
C ALA A 29 12.10 13.08 12.31
N VAL A 30 11.92 14.36 12.65
CA VAL A 30 12.63 15.48 12.02
C VAL A 30 14.12 15.40 12.35
N VAL A 31 14.50 15.19 13.61
CA VAL A 31 15.90 15.05 14.00
C VAL A 31 16.55 13.86 13.30
N ALA A 32 15.87 12.70 13.28
CA ALA A 32 16.37 11.51 12.57
C ALA A 32 16.55 11.79 11.07
N PHE A 33 15.60 12.47 10.43
CA PHE A 33 15.71 12.88 9.03
C PHE A 33 16.91 13.79 8.78
N VAL A 34 17.09 14.83 9.61
CA VAL A 34 18.24 15.75 9.49
C VAL A 34 19.56 14.99 9.67
N VAL A 35 19.64 14.09 10.64
CA VAL A 35 20.83 13.25 10.85
C VAL A 35 21.11 12.38 9.62
N ILE A 36 20.10 11.72 9.06
CA ILE A 36 20.24 10.91 7.85
C ILE A 36 20.77 11.75 6.69
N VAL A 37 20.21 12.95 6.46
CA VAL A 37 20.63 13.85 5.38
C VAL A 37 22.08 14.30 5.57
N VAL A 38 22.44 14.73 6.78
CA VAL A 38 23.82 15.16 7.10
C VAL A 38 24.80 14.01 6.89
N VAL A 39 24.50 12.82 7.42
CA VAL A 39 25.35 11.63 7.24
C VAL A 39 25.48 11.28 5.77
N ALA A 40 24.39 11.26 5.01
CA ALA A 40 24.41 10.96 3.58
C ALA A 40 25.27 11.97 2.79
N ARG A 41 25.16 13.27 3.09
CA ARG A 41 26.00 14.30 2.48
C ARG A 41 27.48 14.16 2.85
N LEU A 42 27.79 13.86 4.11
CA LEU A 42 29.16 13.61 4.54
C LEU A 42 29.75 12.38 3.86
N LEU A 43 28.98 11.31 3.72
CA LEU A 43 29.40 10.10 3.01
C LEU A 43 29.73 10.40 1.54
N ARG A 44 28.91 11.21 0.86
CA ARG A 44 29.16 11.61 -0.53
C ARG A 44 30.42 12.45 -0.72
N GLY A 45 30.90 13.13 0.31
CA GLY A 45 32.18 13.85 0.28
C GLY A 45 33.42 12.94 0.36
N ILE A 46 33.25 11.64 0.57
CA ILE A 46 34.35 10.67 0.59
C ILE A 46 34.66 10.24 -0.86
N PRO A 47 35.91 10.37 -1.36
CA PRO A 47 36.25 10.04 -2.75
C PRO A 47 35.88 8.61 -3.18
N ALA A 48 35.97 7.65 -2.25
CA ALA A 48 35.56 6.26 -2.52
C ALA A 48 34.04 6.11 -2.76
N VAL A 49 33.22 6.93 -2.10
CA VAL A 49 31.77 6.94 -2.27
C VAL A 49 31.37 7.67 -3.55
N GLU A 50 32.05 8.76 -3.88
CA GLU A 50 31.90 9.44 -5.17
C GLU A 50 32.21 8.49 -6.34
N ALA A 51 33.37 7.82 -6.32
CA ALA A 51 33.72 6.82 -7.32
C ALA A 51 32.72 5.65 -7.39
N PHE A 52 32.13 5.27 -6.25
CA PHE A 52 31.07 4.26 -6.21
C PHE A 52 29.79 4.74 -6.90
N ILE A 53 29.36 5.98 -6.66
CA ILE A 53 28.20 6.58 -7.33
C ILE A 53 28.46 6.72 -8.84
N ASP A 54 29.67 7.10 -9.24
CA ASP A 54 30.04 7.20 -10.66
C ASP A 54 29.99 5.83 -11.36
N THR A 55 30.45 4.78 -10.67
CA THR A 55 30.39 3.40 -11.17
C THR A 55 28.95 2.88 -11.21
N TYR A 56 28.12 3.28 -10.23
CA TYR A 56 26.75 2.85 -10.07
C TYR A 56 25.82 4.07 -9.96
N PRO A 57 25.44 4.70 -11.10
CA PRO A 57 24.70 5.96 -11.10
C PRO A 57 23.27 5.84 -10.55
N GLY A 58 22.79 4.62 -10.29
CA GLY A 58 21.47 4.33 -9.75
C GLY A 58 20.54 3.67 -10.76
N VAL A 59 20.96 3.49 -12.00
CA VAL A 59 20.16 2.91 -13.09
C VAL A 59 20.92 1.73 -13.70
N VAL A 60 20.22 0.61 -13.88
CA VAL A 60 20.68 -0.51 -14.71
C VAL A 60 20.00 -0.37 -16.06
N PRO A 61 20.74 -0.41 -17.19
CA PRO A 61 20.14 -0.40 -18.52
C PRO A 61 19.09 -1.50 -18.65
N PRO A 62 17.87 -1.19 -19.13
CA PRO A 62 16.84 -2.20 -19.28
C PRO A 62 17.25 -3.21 -20.38
N PRO A 63 16.85 -4.49 -20.27
CA PRO A 63 17.10 -5.49 -21.31
C PRO A 63 16.59 -5.05 -22.68
N GLU A 64 17.22 -5.54 -23.76
CA GLU A 64 16.73 -5.30 -25.12
C GLU A 64 15.27 -5.76 -25.27
N GLY A 65 14.48 -4.97 -26.00
CA GLY A 65 13.05 -5.23 -26.18
C GLY A 65 12.16 -4.82 -25.00
N THR A 66 12.71 -4.19 -23.95
CA THR A 66 11.90 -3.62 -22.86
C THR A 66 10.97 -2.53 -23.41
N PRO A 67 9.64 -2.63 -23.19
CA PRO A 67 8.71 -1.61 -23.65
C PRO A 67 9.00 -0.25 -23.01
N VAL A 68 9.01 0.80 -23.83
CA VAL A 68 9.12 2.20 -23.40
C VAL A 68 7.73 2.78 -23.14
N GLY A 69 7.65 3.62 -22.12
CA GLY A 69 6.42 4.30 -21.71
C GLY A 69 5.52 3.48 -20.81
N ILE A 70 4.47 4.16 -20.34
CA ILE A 70 3.48 3.61 -19.42
C ILE A 70 2.22 3.26 -20.21
N PRO A 71 1.80 1.99 -20.24
CA PRO A 71 0.62 1.60 -20.99
C PRO A 71 -0.64 2.09 -20.26
N TRP A 72 -1.68 2.46 -21.01
CA TRP A 72 -2.93 2.99 -20.46
C TRP A 72 -3.57 2.05 -19.42
N TRP A 73 -3.34 0.74 -19.54
CA TRP A 73 -3.90 -0.21 -18.59
C TRP A 73 -3.31 -0.09 -17.18
N LEU A 74 -2.05 0.35 -17.10
CA LEU A 74 -1.34 0.51 -15.84
C LEU A 74 -1.95 1.64 -15.01
N GLY A 75 -2.44 2.70 -15.64
CA GLY A 75 -3.08 3.82 -14.94
C GLY A 75 -4.36 3.42 -14.18
N TRP A 76 -5.26 2.68 -14.81
CA TRP A 76 -6.48 2.24 -14.12
C TRP A 76 -6.22 1.11 -13.13
N GLN A 77 -5.24 0.23 -13.38
CA GLN A 77 -4.77 -0.75 -12.41
C GLN A 77 -4.20 -0.07 -11.17
N HIS A 78 -3.36 0.96 -11.36
CA HIS A 78 -2.77 1.76 -10.30
C HIS A 78 -3.86 2.44 -9.45
N PHE A 79 -4.83 3.09 -10.08
CA PHE A 79 -5.97 3.69 -9.40
C PHE A 79 -6.76 2.67 -8.58
N LEU A 80 -7.19 1.55 -9.19
CA LEU A 80 -7.97 0.53 -8.49
C LEU A 80 -7.20 -0.07 -7.32
N ASN A 81 -5.90 -0.30 -7.48
CA ASN A 81 -5.05 -0.81 -6.42
C ASN A 81 -5.01 0.17 -5.23
N ALA A 82 -4.75 1.46 -5.48
CA ALA A 82 -4.77 2.49 -4.44
C ALA A 82 -6.15 2.61 -3.77
N PHE A 83 -7.23 2.59 -4.56
CA PHE A 83 -8.61 2.65 -4.10
C PHE A 83 -8.94 1.51 -3.13
N PHE A 84 -8.62 0.27 -3.49
CA PHE A 84 -8.87 -0.88 -2.63
C PHE A 84 -7.95 -0.87 -1.42
N LEU A 85 -6.67 -0.50 -1.55
CA LEU A 85 -5.73 -0.44 -0.45
C LEU A 85 -6.20 0.53 0.66
N VAL A 86 -6.72 1.71 0.29
CA VAL A 86 -7.27 2.68 1.24
C VAL A 86 -8.43 2.08 2.06
N LEU A 87 -9.34 1.35 1.40
CA LEU A 87 -10.47 0.72 2.05
C LEU A 87 -10.07 -0.53 2.86
N LEU A 88 -9.09 -1.30 2.40
CA LEU A 88 -8.52 -2.45 3.10
C LEU A 88 -7.81 -2.02 4.38
N VAL A 89 -7.02 -0.95 4.34
CA VAL A 89 -6.41 -0.37 5.55
C VAL A 89 -7.49 0.08 6.53
N LYS A 90 -8.51 0.82 6.06
CA LYS A 90 -9.63 1.27 6.91
C LYS A 90 -10.27 0.10 7.65
N THR A 91 -10.67 -0.94 6.90
CA THR A 91 -11.35 -2.10 7.45
C THR A 91 -10.43 -2.96 8.32
N GLY A 92 -9.15 -3.08 7.97
CA GLY A 92 -8.14 -3.76 8.79
C GLY A 92 -7.92 -3.09 10.15
N LEU A 93 -7.90 -1.76 10.21
CA LEU A 93 -7.83 -1.01 11.46
C LEU A 93 -9.08 -1.22 12.33
N GLU A 94 -10.27 -1.23 11.74
CA GLU A 94 -11.52 -1.52 12.47
C GLU A 94 -11.54 -2.95 13.03
N LEU A 95 -11.08 -3.94 12.26
CA LEU A 95 -10.96 -5.34 12.71
C LEU A 95 -9.96 -5.50 13.85
N ARG A 96 -8.87 -4.72 13.84
CA ARG A 96 -7.87 -4.71 14.91
C ARG A 96 -8.36 -4.01 16.17
N GLY A 97 -9.31 -3.08 16.06
CA GLY A 97 -9.75 -2.16 17.11
C GLY A 97 -10.40 -2.79 18.36
N ARG A 98 -10.53 -4.11 18.47
CA ARG A 98 -11.24 -4.84 19.56
C ARG A 98 -12.67 -4.32 19.84
N ARG A 99 -13.27 -3.58 18.90
CA ARG A 99 -14.64 -3.09 18.99
C ARG A 99 -15.61 -4.18 18.57
N ARG A 100 -16.79 -4.22 19.19
CA ARG A 100 -17.86 -5.09 18.70
C ARG A 100 -18.27 -4.65 17.30
N PRO A 101 -18.41 -5.57 16.32
CA PRO A 101 -18.89 -5.21 15.00
C PRO A 101 -20.27 -4.53 15.10
N PRO A 102 -20.51 -3.45 14.35
CA PRO A 102 -21.77 -2.71 14.40
C PRO A 102 -22.94 -3.45 13.78
N GLY A 103 -22.73 -4.66 13.29
CA GLY A 103 -23.74 -5.56 12.76
C GLY A 103 -23.09 -6.83 12.22
N PHE A 104 -23.91 -7.81 11.94
CA PHE A 104 -23.49 -9.11 11.46
C PHE A 104 -24.23 -9.49 10.20
N TRP A 105 -23.53 -10.17 9.31
CA TRP A 105 -24.06 -10.72 8.08
C TRP A 105 -23.88 -12.23 8.06
N THR A 106 -24.93 -12.94 7.67
CA THR A 106 -24.90 -14.37 7.39
C THR A 106 -25.37 -14.59 5.97
N ARG A 107 -24.54 -15.23 5.15
CA ARG A 107 -24.86 -15.46 3.74
C ARG A 107 -26.15 -16.24 3.53
N ASP A 108 -26.89 -15.89 2.48
CA ASP A 108 -27.98 -16.70 1.94
C ASP A 108 -27.45 -17.56 0.79
N ASN A 109 -27.35 -18.89 1.01
CA ASN A 109 -26.84 -19.83 0.02
C ASN A 109 -27.78 -20.06 -1.18
N THR A 110 -29.01 -19.53 -1.15
CA THR A 110 -29.92 -19.58 -2.31
C THR A 110 -29.55 -18.53 -3.36
N ARG A 111 -28.92 -17.42 -2.93
CA ARG A 111 -28.53 -16.27 -3.75
C ARG A 111 -27.04 -16.28 -4.09
N TRP A 112 -26.65 -15.47 -5.06
CA TRP A 112 -25.24 -15.28 -5.40
C TRP A 112 -24.53 -14.39 -4.35
N PRO A 113 -23.27 -14.70 -3.96
CA PRO A 113 -22.44 -15.83 -4.39
C PRO A 113 -22.75 -17.13 -3.62
N ARG A 114 -22.95 -18.24 -4.34
CA ARG A 114 -23.22 -19.56 -3.75
C ARG A 114 -21.92 -20.27 -3.38
N THR A 115 -21.87 -20.97 -2.25
CA THR A 115 -20.78 -21.92 -1.97
C THR A 115 -21.30 -23.19 -1.31
N ARG A 116 -20.51 -24.26 -1.39
CA ARG A 116 -20.83 -25.58 -0.82
C ARG A 116 -20.89 -25.61 0.72
N ARG A 117 -20.14 -24.75 1.41
CA ARG A 117 -20.05 -24.76 2.88
C ARG A 117 -21.23 -24.03 3.53
N ALA A 118 -21.58 -24.46 4.74
CA ALA A 118 -22.58 -23.80 5.57
C ALA A 118 -22.22 -22.31 5.79
N PRO A 119 -23.20 -21.39 5.71
CA PRO A 119 -22.97 -19.97 5.98
C PRO A 119 -22.40 -19.74 7.38
N ARG A 120 -21.36 -18.91 7.47
CA ARG A 120 -20.83 -18.42 8.76
C ARG A 120 -21.31 -16.99 8.98
N ARG A 121 -21.57 -16.65 10.24
CA ARG A 121 -21.89 -15.28 10.66
C ARG A 121 -20.60 -14.46 10.71
N LEU A 122 -20.57 -13.34 9.97
CA LEU A 122 -19.44 -12.44 9.87
C LEU A 122 -19.80 -11.08 10.45
N GLY A 123 -18.87 -10.42 11.13
CA GLY A 123 -19.02 -9.00 11.44
C GLY A 123 -19.02 -8.17 10.15
N ILE A 124 -19.75 -7.06 10.11
CA ILE A 124 -19.90 -6.27 8.87
C ILE A 124 -18.57 -5.76 8.31
N TRP A 125 -17.62 -5.41 9.17
CA TRP A 125 -16.27 -5.00 8.74
C TRP A 125 -15.48 -6.16 8.13
N LEU A 126 -15.61 -7.38 8.68
CA LEU A 126 -14.95 -8.57 8.12
C LEU A 126 -15.57 -8.93 6.77
N TRP A 127 -16.89 -8.89 6.68
CA TRP A 127 -17.60 -9.10 5.41
C TRP A 127 -17.10 -8.13 4.34
N PHE A 128 -17.01 -6.84 4.66
CA PHE A 128 -16.58 -5.83 3.70
C PHE A 128 -15.10 -6.00 3.31
N HIS A 129 -14.22 -6.28 4.28
CA HIS A 129 -12.80 -6.54 4.03
C HIS A 129 -12.61 -7.71 3.05
N LEU A 130 -13.32 -8.83 3.24
CA LEU A 130 -13.20 -10.00 2.35
C LEU A 130 -13.70 -9.73 0.92
N TRP A 131 -14.70 -8.86 0.75
CA TRP A 131 -15.13 -8.45 -0.59
C TRP A 131 -14.11 -7.53 -1.26
N LEU A 132 -13.53 -6.60 -0.51
CA LEU A 132 -12.44 -5.76 -1.00
C LEU A 132 -11.23 -6.61 -1.37
N ASP A 133 -10.86 -7.59 -0.54
CA ASP A 133 -9.79 -8.55 -0.82
C ASP A 133 -10.05 -9.30 -2.13
N ALA A 134 -11.26 -9.84 -2.32
CA ALA A 134 -11.60 -10.58 -3.53
C ALA A 134 -11.48 -9.71 -4.80
N LEU A 135 -11.95 -8.46 -4.75
CA LEU A 135 -11.82 -7.51 -5.86
C LEU A 135 -10.37 -7.08 -6.09
N TRP A 136 -9.63 -6.83 -5.01
CA TRP A 136 -8.22 -6.47 -5.07
C TRP A 136 -7.36 -7.60 -5.64
N VAL A 137 -7.65 -8.86 -5.29
CA VAL A 137 -7.01 -10.04 -5.89
C VAL A 137 -7.32 -10.14 -7.37
N LEU A 138 -8.56 -9.87 -7.79
CA LEU A 138 -8.91 -9.85 -9.22
C LEU A 138 -8.11 -8.77 -9.98
N VAL A 139 -7.99 -7.56 -9.41
CA VAL A 139 -7.13 -6.49 -9.92
C VAL A 139 -5.68 -6.96 -10.02
N GLY A 140 -5.13 -7.56 -8.95
CA GLY A 140 -3.77 -8.07 -8.91
C GLY A 140 -3.49 -9.19 -9.92
N ILE A 141 -4.41 -10.15 -10.08
CA ILE A 141 -4.29 -11.21 -11.11
C ILE A 141 -4.28 -10.58 -12.50
N THR A 142 -5.20 -9.65 -12.76
CA THR A 142 -5.28 -8.96 -14.05
C THR A 142 -4.00 -8.16 -14.32
N TYR A 143 -3.48 -7.48 -13.31
CA TYR A 143 -2.21 -6.76 -13.37
C TYR A 143 -1.06 -7.70 -13.74
N VAL A 144 -0.91 -8.83 -13.04
CA VAL A 144 0.16 -9.81 -13.32
C VAL A 144 0.04 -10.36 -14.74
N VAL A 145 -1.16 -10.71 -15.19
CA VAL A 145 -1.39 -11.18 -16.56
C VAL A 145 -0.97 -10.12 -17.58
N LEU A 146 -1.44 -8.88 -17.44
CA LEU A 146 -1.10 -7.79 -18.36
C LEU A 146 0.39 -7.44 -18.32
N LEU A 147 1.00 -7.46 -17.12
CA LEU A 147 2.42 -7.19 -16.90
C LEU A 147 3.30 -8.15 -17.72
N PHE A 148 2.98 -9.46 -17.69
CA PHE A 148 3.71 -10.45 -18.49
C PHE A 148 3.32 -10.40 -19.97
N ALA A 149 2.02 -10.29 -20.30
CA ALA A 149 1.54 -10.29 -21.67
C ALA A 149 2.03 -9.10 -22.51
N THR A 150 2.34 -7.96 -21.87
CA THR A 150 2.81 -6.75 -22.56
C THR A 150 4.33 -6.52 -22.44
N GLY A 151 5.08 -7.45 -21.84
CA GLY A 151 6.53 -7.32 -21.63
C GLY A 151 6.94 -6.30 -20.55
N GLN A 152 5.97 -5.65 -19.90
CA GLN A 152 6.20 -4.62 -18.88
C GLN A 152 6.89 -5.18 -17.61
N TRP A 153 6.86 -6.50 -17.40
CA TRP A 153 7.60 -7.16 -16.33
C TRP A 153 9.11 -6.87 -16.38
N LEU A 154 9.70 -6.67 -17.56
CA LEU A 154 11.12 -6.34 -17.75
C LEU A 154 11.53 -5.03 -17.06
N ARG A 155 10.57 -4.13 -16.81
CA ARG A 155 10.83 -2.85 -16.12
C ARG A 155 10.94 -3.02 -14.60
N ILE A 156 10.34 -4.05 -14.02
CA ILE A 156 10.23 -4.19 -12.55
C ILE A 156 10.86 -5.46 -12.00
N VAL A 157 11.15 -6.46 -12.83
CA VAL A 157 11.87 -7.67 -12.40
C VAL A 157 13.36 -7.46 -12.67
N PRO A 158 14.22 -7.45 -11.65
CA PRO A 158 15.65 -7.34 -11.87
C PRO A 158 16.19 -8.54 -12.64
N THR A 159 16.92 -8.28 -13.72
CA THR A 159 17.58 -9.30 -14.55
C THR A 159 19.11 -9.28 -14.40
N ASP A 160 19.64 -8.32 -13.65
CA ASP A 160 21.07 -8.11 -13.42
C ASP A 160 21.33 -7.82 -11.94
N TRP A 161 22.39 -8.40 -11.38
CA TRP A 161 22.82 -8.20 -10.00
C TRP A 161 23.37 -6.80 -9.73
N ALA A 162 23.76 -6.04 -10.77
CA ALA A 162 24.13 -4.63 -10.68
C ALA A 162 22.99 -3.76 -10.11
N VAL A 163 21.75 -4.27 -10.07
CA VAL A 163 20.62 -3.60 -9.41
C VAL A 163 20.90 -3.32 -7.93
N VAL A 164 21.64 -4.19 -7.23
CA VAL A 164 21.87 -4.04 -5.79
C VAL A 164 22.78 -2.85 -5.49
N PRO A 165 24.01 -2.75 -6.04
CA PRO A 165 24.85 -1.57 -5.81
C PRO A 165 24.21 -0.29 -6.36
N ASN A 166 23.52 -0.33 -7.50
CA ASN A 166 22.77 0.83 -8.01
C ASN A 166 21.64 1.26 -7.06
N ALA A 167 20.93 0.33 -6.42
CA ALA A 167 19.89 0.67 -5.47
C ALA A 167 20.47 1.30 -4.19
N VAL A 168 21.64 0.84 -3.73
CA VAL A 168 22.37 1.45 -2.60
C VAL A 168 22.81 2.87 -2.96
N SER A 169 23.37 3.06 -4.16
CA SER A 169 23.73 4.39 -4.68
C SER A 169 22.51 5.31 -4.74
N ALA A 170 21.43 4.88 -5.39
CA ALA A 170 20.19 5.66 -5.48
C ALA A 170 19.62 6.00 -4.10
N ALA A 171 19.63 5.07 -3.14
CA ALA A 171 19.18 5.32 -1.77
C ALA A 171 20.02 6.40 -1.08
N LEU A 172 21.34 6.35 -1.23
CA LEU A 172 22.25 7.38 -0.73
C LEU A 172 21.97 8.74 -1.39
N GLN A 173 21.73 8.76 -2.71
CA GLN A 173 21.42 9.97 -3.46
C GLN A 173 20.08 10.61 -3.02
N TYR A 174 19.04 9.81 -2.80
CA TYR A 174 17.80 10.31 -2.19
C TYR A 174 18.01 10.82 -0.77
N ALA A 175 18.76 10.09 0.06
CA ALA A 175 19.04 10.46 1.44
C ALA A 175 19.82 11.78 1.54
N SER A 176 20.70 12.08 0.58
CA SER A 176 21.48 13.33 0.56
C SER A 176 20.71 14.55 0.03
N LEU A 177 19.48 14.34 -0.47
CA LEU A 177 18.68 15.34 -1.19
C LEU A 177 19.33 15.83 -2.51
N GLU A 178 20.25 15.03 -3.05
CA GLU A 178 20.87 15.23 -4.37
C GLU A 178 20.45 14.04 -5.23
N TRP A 179 19.23 14.12 -5.73
CA TRP A 179 18.51 12.98 -6.30
C TRP A 179 19.11 12.53 -7.63
N PRO A 180 19.01 11.21 -7.93
CA PRO A 180 19.47 10.69 -9.21
C PRO A 180 18.63 11.28 -10.34
N THR A 181 19.22 11.37 -11.53
CA THR A 181 18.46 11.65 -12.75
C THR A 181 17.45 10.52 -12.97
N GLU A 182 16.16 10.87 -13.06
CA GLU A 182 15.09 9.91 -13.25
C GLU A 182 14.36 10.12 -14.57
N ASP A 183 14.25 9.05 -15.37
CA ASP A 183 13.35 9.01 -16.51
C ASP A 183 12.46 7.76 -16.45
N SER A 184 11.40 7.84 -15.64
CA SER A 184 10.45 6.75 -15.44
C SER A 184 9.68 6.34 -16.70
N TRP A 185 9.69 7.17 -17.76
CA TRP A 185 9.13 6.78 -19.05
C TRP A 185 9.99 5.72 -19.71
N ILE A 186 11.31 5.83 -19.60
CA ILE A 186 12.27 4.90 -20.19
C ILE A 186 12.61 3.77 -19.21
N VAL A 187 13.00 4.09 -17.98
CA VAL A 187 13.53 3.13 -17.01
C VAL A 187 13.30 3.59 -15.56
N TYR A 188 13.02 2.65 -14.67
CA TYR A 188 13.02 2.93 -13.23
C TYR A 188 14.44 2.83 -12.68
N ASN A 189 14.82 3.74 -11.78
CA ASN A 189 16.08 3.53 -11.06
C ASN A 189 16.01 2.23 -10.23
N ALA A 190 17.18 1.70 -9.89
CA ALA A 190 17.29 0.39 -9.25
C ALA A 190 16.57 0.31 -7.89
N LEU A 191 16.52 1.40 -7.13
CA LEU A 191 15.77 1.44 -5.87
C LEU A 191 14.26 1.35 -6.11
N GLN A 192 13.74 2.11 -7.09
CA GLN A 192 12.34 2.02 -7.53
C GLN A 192 12.02 0.61 -8.04
N GLN A 193 12.89 0.03 -8.88
CA GLN A 193 12.72 -1.32 -9.43
C GLN A 193 12.60 -2.37 -8.32
N LEU A 194 13.52 -2.38 -7.35
CA LEU A 194 13.46 -3.30 -6.21
C LEU A 194 12.23 -3.06 -5.32
N ALA A 195 11.82 -1.80 -5.14
CA ALA A 195 10.63 -1.47 -4.37
C ALA A 195 9.36 -2.00 -5.06
N TYR A 196 9.22 -1.79 -6.38
CA TYR A 196 8.08 -2.28 -7.16
C TYR A 196 8.06 -3.80 -7.23
N PHE A 197 9.22 -4.44 -7.44
CA PHE A 197 9.36 -5.90 -7.35
C PHE A 197 8.86 -6.42 -6.01
N SER A 198 9.33 -5.82 -4.91
CA SER A 198 8.96 -6.23 -3.56
C SER A 198 7.48 -6.06 -3.30
N VAL A 199 6.86 -4.96 -3.73
CA VAL A 199 5.42 -4.72 -3.59
C VAL A 199 4.61 -5.76 -4.34
N VAL A 200 4.95 -6.02 -5.61
CA VAL A 200 4.16 -6.88 -6.51
C VAL A 200 4.36 -8.36 -6.20
N PHE A 201 5.60 -8.81 -6.01
CA PHE A 201 5.94 -10.24 -5.96
C PHE A 201 6.21 -10.77 -4.55
N ILE A 202 6.31 -9.90 -3.54
CA ILE A 202 6.56 -10.32 -2.16
C ILE A 202 5.43 -9.86 -1.23
N ALA A 203 5.25 -8.55 -1.07
CA ALA A 203 4.31 -7.99 -0.09
C ALA A 203 2.85 -8.35 -0.43
N ALA A 204 2.43 -8.19 -1.69
CA ALA A 204 1.07 -8.51 -2.11
C ALA A 204 0.73 -10.00 -1.96
N PRO A 205 1.57 -10.95 -2.43
CA PRO A 205 1.37 -12.38 -2.16
C PRO A 205 1.37 -12.72 -0.67
N LEU A 206 2.26 -12.13 0.14
CA LEU A 206 2.25 -12.33 1.59
C LEU A 206 0.95 -11.84 2.22
N ALA A 207 0.45 -10.67 1.83
CA ALA A 207 -0.83 -10.15 2.29
C ALA A 207 -1.98 -11.11 1.94
N LEU A 208 -2.00 -11.64 0.71
CA LEU A 208 -3.01 -12.59 0.25
C LEU A 208 -2.97 -13.90 1.03
N VAL A 209 -1.80 -14.54 1.15
CA VAL A 209 -1.65 -15.83 1.84
C VAL A 209 -2.03 -15.70 3.31
N THR A 210 -1.55 -14.66 3.97
CA THR A 210 -1.84 -14.45 5.40
C THR A 210 -3.28 -14.00 5.61
N GLY A 211 -3.85 -13.17 4.73
CA GLY A 211 -5.26 -12.76 4.77
C GLY A 211 -6.20 -13.94 4.56
N LEU A 212 -5.91 -14.82 3.58
CA LEU A 212 -6.66 -16.04 3.34
C LEU A 212 -6.64 -16.96 4.57
N ARG A 213 -5.49 -17.09 5.25
CA ARG A 213 -5.38 -17.86 6.50
C ARG A 213 -6.23 -17.28 7.63
N LEU A 214 -6.37 -15.95 7.70
CA LEU A 214 -7.18 -15.26 8.71
C LEU A 214 -8.66 -15.16 8.34
N SER A 215 -9.01 -15.44 7.08
CA SER A 215 -10.37 -15.35 6.58
C SER A 215 -11.29 -16.43 7.18
N SER A 216 -12.59 -16.16 7.20
CA SER A 216 -13.61 -17.13 7.57
C SER A 216 -13.78 -18.29 6.57
N ILE A 217 -13.17 -18.17 5.38
CA ILE A 217 -13.16 -19.17 4.31
C ILE A 217 -12.15 -20.28 4.64
N TRP A 218 -11.11 -19.98 5.45
CA TRP A 218 -10.14 -20.98 5.87
C TRP A 218 -10.82 -22.13 6.65
N PRO A 219 -10.41 -23.40 6.44
CA PRO A 219 -10.95 -24.52 7.19
C PRO A 219 -10.84 -24.32 8.70
N ALA A 220 -11.94 -24.58 9.42
CA ALA A 220 -11.99 -24.46 10.88
C ALA A 220 -11.39 -25.67 11.61
N GLU A 221 -11.26 -26.80 10.91
CA GLU A 221 -10.81 -28.08 11.45
C GLU A 221 -9.75 -28.72 10.53
N GLY A 222 -9.05 -29.73 11.05
CA GLY A 222 -8.00 -30.47 10.33
C GLY A 222 -6.60 -29.84 10.44
N ARG A 223 -5.63 -30.42 9.72
CA ARG A 223 -4.20 -30.09 9.83
C ARG A 223 -3.85 -28.60 9.60
N TRP A 224 -4.69 -27.90 8.82
CA TRP A 224 -4.48 -26.49 8.46
C TRP A 224 -5.10 -25.49 9.45
N ALA A 225 -5.90 -25.96 10.42
CA ALA A 225 -6.61 -25.15 11.41
C ALA A 225 -5.79 -24.84 12.68
N SER A 226 -4.48 -25.08 12.65
CA SER A 226 -3.60 -24.88 13.81
C SER A 226 -3.60 -23.42 14.31
N ALA A 227 -3.77 -23.22 15.62
CA ALA A 227 -3.65 -21.90 16.25
C ALA A 227 -2.26 -21.26 16.05
N ARG A 228 -1.21 -22.07 15.84
CA ARG A 228 0.15 -21.60 15.54
C ARG A 228 0.18 -20.86 14.20
N THR A 229 -0.40 -21.44 13.15
CA THR A 229 -0.41 -20.83 11.81
C THR A 229 -1.25 -19.56 11.78
N GLU A 230 -2.30 -19.49 12.59
CA GLU A 230 -3.09 -18.28 12.76
C GLU A 230 -2.31 -17.15 13.45
N ARG A 231 -1.57 -17.48 14.52
CA ARG A 231 -0.69 -16.52 15.21
C ARG A 231 0.38 -15.98 14.27
N MET A 232 1.02 -16.86 13.50
CA MET A 232 2.02 -16.47 12.49
C MET A 232 1.40 -15.59 11.41
N ALA A 233 0.23 -15.95 10.88
CA ALA A 233 -0.44 -15.14 9.88
C ALA A 233 -0.73 -13.73 10.40
N ARG A 234 -1.24 -13.56 11.63
CA ARG A 234 -1.40 -12.23 12.24
C ARG A 234 -0.08 -11.48 12.41
N ALA A 235 0.97 -12.17 12.83
CA ALA A 235 2.28 -11.60 13.06
C ALA A 235 2.93 -11.09 11.76
N VAL A 236 2.57 -11.64 10.61
CA VAL A 236 3.06 -11.21 9.28
C VAL A 236 2.10 -10.22 8.61
N HIS A 237 0.80 -10.49 8.62
CA HIS A 237 -0.20 -9.69 7.89
C HIS A 237 -0.21 -8.23 8.33
N TYR A 238 -0.11 -7.97 9.64
CA TYR A 238 -0.12 -6.60 10.15
C TYR A 238 1.14 -5.81 9.77
N PRO A 239 2.37 -6.34 9.93
CA PRO A 239 3.57 -5.69 9.37
C PRO A 239 3.51 -5.45 7.86
N VAL A 240 2.93 -6.36 7.07
CA VAL A 240 2.76 -6.15 5.62
C VAL A 240 1.84 -4.95 5.34
N MET A 241 0.75 -4.79 6.10
CA MET A 241 -0.09 -3.58 6.01
C MET A 241 0.71 -2.31 6.34
N LEU A 242 1.55 -2.34 7.38
CA LEU A 242 2.42 -1.21 7.73
C LEU A 242 3.45 -0.92 6.63
N PHE A 243 4.01 -1.95 6.01
CA PHE A 243 4.90 -1.81 4.86
C PHE A 243 4.20 -1.12 3.68
N PHE A 244 2.96 -1.50 3.35
CA PHE A 244 2.20 -0.82 2.30
C PHE A 244 1.94 0.66 2.62
N LEU A 245 1.65 1.00 3.88
CA LEU A 245 1.48 2.38 4.30
C LEU A 245 2.77 3.18 4.17
N ALA A 246 3.90 2.63 4.63
CA ALA A 246 5.21 3.26 4.52
C ALA A 246 5.63 3.43 3.06
N PHE A 247 5.48 2.39 2.24
CA PHE A 247 5.73 2.44 0.81
C PHE A 247 4.88 3.52 0.13
N THR A 248 3.57 3.53 0.37
CA THR A 248 2.66 4.51 -0.23
C THR A 248 3.05 5.94 0.15
N PHE A 249 3.39 6.17 1.41
CA PHE A 249 3.82 7.48 1.88
C PHE A 249 5.10 7.94 1.17
N VAL A 250 6.16 7.12 1.20
CA VAL A 250 7.45 7.45 0.55
C VAL A 250 7.25 7.62 -0.96
N HIS A 251 6.50 6.73 -1.59
CA HIS A 251 6.20 6.78 -3.02
C HIS A 251 5.52 8.09 -3.42
N VAL A 252 4.47 8.51 -2.72
CA VAL A 252 3.75 9.75 -3.02
C VAL A 252 4.63 10.97 -2.76
N VAL A 253 5.43 10.98 -1.69
CA VAL A 253 6.39 12.07 -1.43
C VAL A 253 7.36 12.20 -2.59
N LEU A 254 7.97 11.10 -3.05
CA LEU A 254 8.89 11.12 -4.18
C LEU A 254 8.21 11.59 -5.46
N VAL A 255 7.01 11.10 -5.78
CA VAL A 255 6.26 11.54 -6.97
C VAL A 255 6.02 13.05 -6.95
N LEU A 256 5.63 13.60 -5.80
CA LEU A 256 5.35 15.03 -5.67
C LEU A 256 6.62 15.88 -5.66
N SER A 257 7.77 15.29 -5.37
CA SER A 257 9.02 16.00 -5.23
C SER A 257 9.90 15.90 -6.49
N THR A 258 9.85 14.80 -7.26
CA THR A 258 10.70 14.53 -8.45
C THR A 258 10.03 14.86 -9.80
N GLY A 259 9.31 15.98 -9.88
CA GLY A 259 8.65 16.43 -11.11
C GLY A 259 7.19 15.96 -11.23
N ALA A 260 6.35 16.41 -10.27
CA ALA A 260 4.99 15.94 -10.08
C ALA A 260 4.12 15.93 -11.36
N LEU A 261 4.11 17.02 -12.15
CA LEU A 261 3.27 17.10 -13.36
C LEU A 261 3.63 16.00 -14.36
N ARG A 262 4.92 15.81 -14.65
CA ARG A 262 5.40 14.74 -15.54
C ARG A 262 5.02 13.36 -15.03
N LYS A 263 5.36 13.05 -13.77
CA LYS A 263 5.09 11.73 -13.17
C LYS A 263 3.59 11.41 -13.12
N LEU A 264 2.75 12.40 -12.82
CA LEU A 264 1.29 12.24 -12.83
C LEU A 264 0.75 12.06 -14.24
N ASN A 265 1.29 12.74 -15.25
CA ASN A 265 0.96 12.50 -16.66
C ASN A 265 1.33 11.10 -17.12
N GLN A 266 2.51 10.61 -16.73
CA GLN A 266 2.96 9.26 -17.06
C GLN A 266 2.01 8.21 -16.47
N MET A 267 1.67 8.31 -15.18
CA MET A 267 0.84 7.30 -14.51
C MET A 267 -0.67 7.43 -14.78
N TYR A 268 -1.23 8.63 -14.69
CA TYR A 268 -2.68 8.86 -14.77
C TYR A 268 -3.19 9.18 -16.18
N ALA A 269 -2.32 9.67 -17.07
CA ALA A 269 -2.70 10.05 -18.45
C ALA A 269 -1.92 9.28 -19.54
N ALA A 270 -1.07 8.32 -19.15
CA ALA A 270 -0.27 7.48 -20.05
C ALA A 270 0.47 8.27 -21.14
N ARG A 271 1.06 9.42 -20.75
CA ARG A 271 1.77 10.34 -21.64
C ARG A 271 3.02 10.90 -20.98
N ASP A 272 4.00 11.27 -21.80
CA ASP A 272 5.19 11.97 -21.34
C ASP A 272 5.06 13.48 -21.62
N ALA A 273 4.43 14.19 -20.68
CA ALA A 273 4.14 15.62 -20.81
C ALA A 273 4.14 16.32 -19.44
N ASP A 274 4.34 17.63 -19.44
CA ASP A 274 4.39 18.47 -18.23
C ASP A 274 3.15 19.35 -18.06
N ASP A 275 2.02 18.96 -18.66
CA ASP A 275 0.74 19.67 -18.57
C ASP A 275 -0.09 19.25 -17.33
N TRP A 276 -1.28 19.83 -17.17
CA TRP A 276 -2.14 19.60 -15.99
C TRP A 276 -3.10 18.42 -16.11
N ILE A 277 -3.09 17.67 -17.21
CA ILE A 277 -4.11 16.65 -17.49
C ILE A 277 -3.97 15.48 -16.52
N GLY A 278 -2.76 14.92 -16.37
CA GLY A 278 -2.48 13.88 -15.39
C GLY A 278 -2.81 14.29 -13.96
N PHE A 279 -2.51 15.55 -13.60
CA PHE A 279 -2.86 16.10 -12.29
C PHE A 279 -4.37 16.15 -12.06
N ALA A 280 -5.16 16.59 -13.04
CA ALA A 280 -6.62 16.65 -12.92
C ALA A 280 -7.24 15.26 -12.74
N ILE A 281 -6.76 14.26 -13.49
CA ILE A 281 -7.19 12.86 -13.35
C ILE A 281 -6.81 12.31 -11.97
N PHE A 282 -5.58 12.59 -11.51
CA PHE A 282 -5.14 12.23 -10.17
C PHE A 282 -6.03 12.87 -9.09
N ALA A 283 -6.31 14.17 -9.17
CA ALA A 283 -7.16 14.86 -8.20
C ALA A 283 -8.57 14.26 -8.14
N LEU A 284 -9.17 13.95 -9.30
CA LEU A 284 -10.45 13.25 -9.38
C LEU A 284 -10.37 11.87 -8.70
N SER A 285 -9.30 11.12 -8.95
CA SER A 285 -9.09 9.80 -8.33
C SER A 285 -9.04 9.88 -6.80
N VAL A 286 -8.38 10.92 -6.25
CA VAL A 286 -8.32 11.17 -4.81
C VAL A 286 -9.71 11.50 -4.26
N VAL A 287 -10.47 12.35 -4.94
CA VAL A 287 -11.85 12.65 -4.55
C VAL A 287 -12.70 11.39 -4.49
N VAL A 288 -12.61 10.50 -5.50
CA VAL A 288 -13.34 9.23 -5.52
C VAL A 288 -12.94 8.33 -4.35
N MET A 289 -11.64 8.22 -4.05
CA MET A 289 -11.15 7.44 -2.90
C MET A 289 -11.65 8.01 -1.57
N VAL A 290 -11.60 9.33 -1.39
CA VAL A 290 -12.09 10.01 -0.18
C VAL A 290 -13.59 9.80 -0.02
N VAL A 291 -14.38 10.00 -1.08
CA VAL A 291 -15.83 9.76 -1.06
C VAL A 291 -16.12 8.32 -0.68
N ALA A 292 -15.50 7.34 -1.33
CA ALA A 292 -15.68 5.92 -1.01
C ALA A 292 -15.30 5.61 0.45
N TRP A 293 -14.20 6.17 0.95
CA TRP A 293 -13.78 6.02 2.33
C TRP A 293 -14.81 6.61 3.30
N VAL A 294 -15.34 7.81 3.03
CA VAL A 294 -16.34 8.48 3.88
C VAL A 294 -17.66 7.71 3.87
N VAL A 295 -18.16 7.32 2.70
CA VAL A 295 -19.47 6.67 2.59
C VAL A 295 -19.49 5.22 3.05
N ALA A 296 -18.32 4.55 3.15
CA ALA A 296 -18.18 3.19 3.67
C ALA A 296 -18.46 3.11 5.19
N THR A 297 -19.70 3.41 5.56
CA THR A 297 -20.25 3.46 6.92
C THR A 297 -21.10 2.21 7.19
N PRO A 298 -21.25 1.80 8.46
CA PRO A 298 -22.05 0.61 8.79
C PRO A 298 -23.48 0.60 8.22
N PRO A 299 -24.27 1.69 8.25
CA PRO A 299 -25.61 1.67 7.66
C PRO A 299 -25.62 1.35 6.17
N LEU A 300 -24.72 1.94 5.39
CA LEU A 300 -24.61 1.66 3.96
C LEU A 300 -24.14 0.23 3.71
N LEU A 301 -23.10 -0.21 4.42
CA LEU A 301 -22.56 -1.57 4.28
C LEU A 301 -23.60 -2.64 4.61
N LYS A 302 -24.41 -2.44 5.66
CA LYS A 302 -25.53 -3.33 6.01
C LYS A 302 -26.56 -3.42 4.88
N ARG A 303 -26.94 -2.28 4.28
CA ARG A 303 -27.89 -2.25 3.14
C ARG A 303 -27.34 -3.01 1.92
N ILE A 304 -26.06 -2.87 1.63
CA ILE A 304 -25.41 -3.60 0.54
C ILE A 304 -25.33 -5.10 0.87
N ALA A 305 -24.90 -5.46 2.07
CA ALA A 305 -24.77 -6.84 2.53
C ALA A 305 -26.10 -7.60 2.53
N ALA A 306 -27.22 -6.92 2.80
CA ALA A 306 -28.56 -7.50 2.77
C ALA A 306 -28.97 -8.06 1.40
N LYS A 307 -28.30 -7.65 0.30
CA LYS A 307 -28.58 -8.19 -1.05
C LYS A 307 -28.16 -9.66 -1.19
N SER A 308 -27.15 -10.12 -0.44
CA SER A 308 -26.56 -11.45 -0.56
C SER A 308 -26.67 -12.30 0.72
N GLY A 309 -27.39 -11.82 1.74
CA GLY A 309 -27.58 -12.55 2.98
C GLY A 309 -28.44 -11.82 4.02
N ARG A 310 -28.62 -12.44 5.18
CA ARG A 310 -29.36 -11.89 6.30
C ARG A 310 -28.43 -10.98 7.13
N VAL A 311 -28.89 -9.77 7.45
CA VAL A 311 -28.19 -8.82 8.31
C VAL A 311 -28.91 -8.68 9.65
N GLN A 312 -28.15 -8.62 10.75
CA GLN A 312 -28.66 -8.51 12.12
C GLN A 312 -27.85 -7.50 12.94
N GLY A 313 -28.54 -6.78 13.83
CA GLY A 313 -27.97 -5.73 14.68
C GLY A 313 -27.67 -4.44 13.92
#